data_AF-A0A7S2VYK1-F1
#
_entry.id   AF-A0A7S2VYK1-F1
#
_cell.length_a   1.000
_cell.length_b   1.000
_cell.length_c   1.000
_cell.angle_alpha   90.00
_cell.angle_beta   90.00
_cell.angle_gamma   90.00
#
_symmetry.space_group_name_H-M   'P 1'
#
loop_
_entity.id
_entity.type
_entity.pdbx_description
1 polymer ?
#
loop_
_entity_poly.entity_id
_entity_poly.type
_entity_poly.pdbx_seq_one_letter_code
_entity_poly.pdbx_strand_id
1 'polypeptide(L)'
;GGYMSIYYTPNVDQLVQGVQFQYMGQEGVVDRFPIHFKMCGDVNGAMVSKNSIIDSYQRCIVLQNTSYAEMTENVAYNTAGHCYTVQDGGETENLFRNNLGAKSTRILSPISGQSDKSPATYYAGNPNNHWIGNVAAGSYDSGFKIYPYYKVNEESLPF
;
A
#
# COMPACT_ATOMS: atom_id res chain seq x y z
N GLY A 1 -3.08 -16.85 -2.10
CA GLY A 1 -3.31 -16.79 -3.56
C GLY A 1 -2.04 -16.36 -4.26
N GLY A 2 -2.17 -15.91 -5.52
CA GLY A 2 -1.07 -15.29 -6.27
C GLY A 2 -0.61 -13.97 -5.63
N TYR A 3 0.57 -13.52 -6.00
CA TYR A 3 1.13 -12.22 -5.60
C TYR A 3 1.93 -11.64 -6.77
N MET A 4 2.15 -10.32 -6.76
CA MET A 4 2.95 -9.64 -7.78
C MET A 4 3.96 -8.72 -7.11
N SER A 5 5.22 -8.82 -7.53
CA SER A 5 6.29 -7.92 -7.12
C SER A 5 6.80 -7.17 -8.35
N ILE A 6 6.80 -5.85 -8.25
CA ILE A 6 7.33 -4.92 -9.23
C ILE A 6 8.68 -4.48 -8.70
N TYR A 7 9.70 -4.63 -9.54
CA TYR A 7 11.07 -4.25 -9.25
C TYR A 7 11.48 -3.09 -10.16
N TYR A 8 12.44 -2.29 -9.68
CA TYR A 8 13.00 -1.19 -10.45
C TYR A 8 13.51 -1.68 -11.80
N THR A 9 12.96 -1.11 -12.87
CA THR A 9 13.42 -1.36 -14.23
C THR A 9 13.89 -0.02 -14.82
N PRO A 10 15.21 0.21 -14.93
CA PRO A 10 15.74 1.49 -15.38
C PRO A 10 15.17 1.91 -16.74
N ASN A 11 14.68 3.15 -16.82
CA ASN A 11 14.13 3.75 -18.04
C ASN A 11 12.87 3.07 -18.61
N VAL A 12 12.14 2.31 -17.79
CA VAL A 12 10.89 1.66 -18.20
C VAL A 12 9.80 2.02 -17.21
N ASP A 13 8.76 2.70 -17.68
CA ASP A 13 7.59 3.01 -16.84
C ASP A 13 6.85 1.72 -16.47
N GLN A 14 6.56 1.55 -15.18
CA GLN A 14 5.77 0.42 -14.70
C GLN A 14 4.29 0.81 -14.65
N LEU A 15 3.51 0.32 -15.60
CA LEU A 15 2.09 0.66 -15.76
C LEU A 15 1.20 -0.56 -15.52
N VAL A 16 0.25 -0.42 -14.59
CA VAL A 16 -0.77 -1.44 -14.27
C VAL A 16 -2.14 -0.78 -14.29
N GLN A 17 -2.95 -1.07 -15.32
CA GLN A 17 -4.22 -0.37 -15.52
C GLN A 17 -5.38 -1.26 -15.94
N GLY A 18 -6.56 -1.02 -15.36
CA GLY A 18 -7.80 -1.71 -15.75
C GLY A 18 -7.85 -3.19 -15.42
N VAL A 19 -7.11 -3.63 -14.39
CA VAL A 19 -6.96 -5.04 -14.01
C VAL A 19 -7.73 -5.34 -12.72
N GLN A 20 -8.36 -6.51 -12.66
CA GLN A 20 -8.90 -7.07 -11.42
C GLN A 20 -7.93 -8.07 -10.79
N PHE A 21 -7.54 -7.81 -9.54
CA PHE A 21 -6.75 -8.70 -8.68
C PHE A 21 -7.69 -9.32 -7.65
N GLN A 22 -8.03 -10.60 -7.81
CA GLN A 22 -8.96 -11.31 -6.92
C GLN A 22 -8.32 -12.50 -6.23
N TYR A 23 -8.60 -12.71 -4.94
CA TYR A 23 -8.05 -13.83 -4.15
C TYR A 23 -6.51 -13.84 -4.11
N MET A 24 -5.89 -12.66 -4.17
CA MET A 24 -4.44 -12.47 -4.14
C MET A 24 -3.93 -12.10 -2.75
N GLY A 25 -2.61 -12.12 -2.59
CA GLY A 25 -1.94 -12.00 -1.29
C GLY A 25 -1.88 -13.35 -0.57
N GLN A 26 -1.02 -13.43 0.44
CA GLN A 26 -0.84 -14.63 1.27
C GLN A 26 -0.69 -14.20 2.73
N GLU A 27 -1.72 -14.44 3.53
CA GLU A 27 -1.72 -14.08 4.96
C GLU A 27 -0.54 -14.70 5.70
N GLY A 28 0.18 -13.90 6.49
CA GLY A 28 1.29 -14.34 7.32
C GLY A 28 2.60 -14.58 6.55
N VAL A 29 2.62 -14.36 5.23
CA VAL A 29 3.83 -14.56 4.41
C VAL A 29 4.41 -13.20 4.01
N VAL A 30 5.69 -12.99 4.33
CA VAL A 30 6.40 -11.73 4.05
C VAL A 30 6.38 -11.39 2.56
N ASP A 31 6.06 -10.13 2.24
CA ASP A 31 6.09 -9.55 0.90
C ASP A 31 5.21 -10.27 -0.14
N ARG A 32 4.06 -10.81 0.29
CA ARG A 32 3.10 -11.48 -0.60
C ARG A 32 1.79 -10.71 -0.64
N PHE A 33 1.73 -9.74 -1.56
CA PHE A 33 0.61 -8.81 -1.72
C PHE A 33 0.10 -8.82 -3.17
N PRO A 34 -1.14 -8.35 -3.44
CA PRO A 34 -1.66 -8.21 -4.79
C PRO A 34 -0.76 -7.36 -5.71
N ILE A 35 -0.30 -6.21 -5.22
CA ILE A 35 0.60 -5.30 -5.94
C ILE A 35 1.65 -4.80 -4.96
N HIS A 36 2.93 -5.10 -5.21
CA HIS A 36 4.04 -4.70 -4.35
C HIS A 36 5.16 -4.05 -5.16
N PHE A 37 5.37 -2.74 -5.00
CA PHE A 37 6.60 -2.08 -5.47
C PHE A 37 7.68 -2.29 -4.42
N LYS A 38 8.67 -3.13 -4.75
CA LYS A 38 9.68 -3.59 -3.79
C LYS A 38 11.01 -2.91 -4.07
N MET A 39 11.37 -1.95 -3.23
CA MET A 39 12.64 -1.21 -3.26
C MET A 39 12.92 -0.57 -4.62
N CYS A 40 11.93 0.15 -5.17
CA CYS A 40 12.07 0.68 -6.51
C CYS A 40 12.82 2.02 -6.58
N GLY A 41 13.08 2.69 -5.45
CA GLY A 41 13.65 4.03 -5.44
C GLY A 41 12.70 5.02 -6.11
N ASP A 42 13.25 5.93 -6.91
CA ASP A 42 12.46 6.94 -7.62
C ASP A 42 11.87 6.35 -8.91
N VAL A 43 10.53 6.31 -9.00
CA VAL A 43 9.80 5.75 -10.14
C VAL A 43 8.82 6.75 -10.75
N ASN A 44 9.32 7.95 -11.05
CA ASN A 44 8.54 8.95 -11.78
C ASN A 44 8.04 8.37 -13.11
N GLY A 45 6.72 8.42 -13.34
CA GLY A 45 6.05 7.79 -14.49
C GLY A 45 5.40 6.43 -14.19
N ALA A 46 5.76 5.76 -13.09
CA ALA A 46 5.09 4.53 -12.69
C ALA A 46 3.67 4.80 -12.19
N MET A 47 2.71 3.99 -12.66
CA MET A 47 1.29 4.19 -12.38
C MET A 47 0.55 2.87 -12.17
N VAL A 48 -0.23 2.82 -11.10
CA VAL A 48 -1.27 1.80 -10.86
C VAL A 48 -2.61 2.51 -10.85
N SER A 49 -3.43 2.30 -11.88
CA SER A 49 -4.71 3.01 -11.96
C SER A 49 -5.91 2.22 -12.48
N LYS A 50 -7.10 2.58 -12.00
CA LYS A 50 -8.38 1.98 -12.43
C LYS A 50 -8.42 0.45 -12.23
N ASN A 51 -7.69 -0.05 -11.23
CA ASN A 51 -7.70 -1.47 -10.89
C ASN A 51 -8.68 -1.77 -9.77
N SER A 52 -9.12 -3.03 -9.68
CA SER A 52 -9.90 -3.52 -8.55
C SER A 52 -9.16 -4.61 -7.78
N ILE A 53 -9.01 -4.47 -6.47
CA ILE A 53 -8.41 -5.46 -5.57
C ILE A 53 -9.53 -6.01 -4.68
N ILE A 54 -9.95 -7.25 -4.95
CA ILE A 54 -11.14 -7.85 -4.33
C ILE A 54 -10.74 -9.12 -3.58
N ASP A 55 -11.25 -9.30 -2.36
CA ASP A 55 -11.01 -10.51 -1.55
C ASP A 55 -9.51 -10.80 -1.38
N SER A 56 -8.72 -9.78 -1.02
CA SER A 56 -7.28 -9.99 -0.78
C SER A 56 -7.01 -10.58 0.59
N TYR A 57 -6.16 -11.61 0.63
CA TYR A 57 -5.72 -12.27 1.85
C TYR A 57 -4.61 -11.54 2.60
N GLN A 58 -3.94 -10.56 1.97
CA GLN A 58 -2.94 -9.75 2.65
C GLN A 58 -2.63 -8.49 1.85
N ARG A 59 -3.01 -7.34 2.43
CA ARG A 59 -2.83 -5.99 1.91
C ARG A 59 -3.41 -5.77 0.50
N CYS A 60 -3.17 -4.60 -0.07
CA CYS A 60 -3.59 -4.28 -1.44
C CYS A 60 -2.39 -3.83 -2.27
N ILE A 61 -2.15 -2.52 -2.27
CA ILE A 61 -1.04 -1.87 -2.97
C ILE A 61 -0.03 -1.47 -1.91
N VAL A 62 1.19 -2.00 -2.02
CA VAL A 62 2.27 -1.74 -1.07
C VAL A 62 3.43 -1.08 -1.80
N LEU A 63 3.84 0.07 -1.30
CA LEU A 63 5.07 0.76 -1.67
C LEU A 63 6.08 0.55 -0.55
N GLN A 64 7.18 -0.12 -0.88
CA GLN A 64 8.31 -0.32 0.01
C GLN A 64 9.55 0.33 -0.60
N ASN A 65 10.18 1.28 0.10
CA ASN A 65 11.35 2.04 -0.38
C ASN A 65 11.19 2.53 -1.84
N THR A 66 10.04 3.14 -2.12
CA THR A 66 9.62 3.59 -3.45
C THR A 66 9.00 4.98 -3.36
N SER A 67 9.43 5.90 -4.23
CA SER A 67 9.03 7.31 -4.25
C SER A 67 8.54 7.74 -5.63
N TYR A 68 7.72 8.80 -5.67
CA TYR A 68 7.14 9.39 -6.90
C TYR A 68 6.21 8.46 -7.72
N ALA A 69 5.69 7.39 -7.13
CA ALA A 69 4.76 6.49 -7.80
C ALA A 69 3.31 7.02 -7.75
N GLU A 70 2.52 6.79 -8.80
CA GLU A 70 1.11 7.20 -8.87
C GLU A 70 0.13 6.03 -8.68
N MET A 71 -0.67 6.10 -7.62
CA MET A 71 -1.73 5.14 -7.29
C MET A 71 -3.07 5.86 -7.40
N THR A 72 -3.78 5.70 -8.53
CA THR A 72 -4.97 6.53 -8.81
C THR A 72 -6.21 5.75 -9.22
N GLU A 73 -7.38 6.16 -8.73
CA GLU A 73 -8.68 5.61 -9.18
C GLU A 73 -8.83 4.09 -8.99
N ASN A 74 -8.09 3.49 -8.05
CA ASN A 74 -8.21 2.07 -7.74
C ASN A 74 -9.32 1.84 -6.71
N VAL A 75 -9.95 0.67 -6.77
CA VAL A 75 -10.94 0.21 -5.81
C VAL A 75 -10.41 -1.02 -5.09
N ALA A 76 -10.46 -1.02 -3.77
CA ALA A 76 -10.14 -2.18 -2.95
C ALA A 76 -11.33 -2.54 -2.04
N TYR A 77 -11.73 -3.80 -2.06
CA TYR A 77 -12.86 -4.29 -1.27
C TYR A 77 -12.57 -5.64 -0.62
N ASN A 78 -12.95 -5.78 0.66
CA ASN A 78 -12.82 -7.00 1.44
C ASN A 78 -11.35 -7.49 1.49
N THR A 79 -10.49 -6.73 2.14
CA THR A 79 -9.03 -6.96 2.13
C THR A 79 -8.51 -7.17 3.54
N ALA A 80 -7.65 -8.16 3.76
CA ALA A 80 -7.08 -8.41 5.08
C ALA A 80 -5.77 -7.62 5.30
N GLY A 81 -5.59 -7.02 6.47
CA GLY A 81 -4.42 -6.20 6.81
C GLY A 81 -4.51 -4.75 6.30
N HIS A 82 -3.38 -4.03 6.31
CA HIS A 82 -3.32 -2.68 5.76
C HIS A 82 -3.52 -2.69 4.24
N CYS A 83 -4.38 -1.85 3.66
CA CYS A 83 -4.69 -1.96 2.24
C CYS A 83 -3.71 -1.18 1.34
N TYR A 84 -3.86 0.14 1.24
CA TYR A 84 -2.92 1.04 0.56
C TYR A 84 -1.82 1.42 1.55
N THR A 85 -0.61 0.93 1.32
CA THR A 85 0.47 0.96 2.32
C THR A 85 1.71 1.64 1.78
N VAL A 86 2.21 2.60 2.54
CA VAL A 86 3.56 3.15 2.45
C VAL A 86 4.32 2.65 3.68
N GLN A 87 5.24 1.70 3.49
CA GLN A 87 5.58 0.74 4.54
C GLN A 87 6.62 1.22 5.56
N ASP A 88 7.80 1.64 5.10
CA ASP A 88 9.00 1.66 5.96
C ASP A 88 9.32 3.06 6.51
N GLY A 89 8.82 4.12 5.87
CA GLY A 89 8.96 5.52 6.28
C GLY A 89 9.92 6.34 5.41
N GLY A 90 10.69 5.70 4.52
CA GLY A 90 11.59 6.37 3.57
C GLY A 90 10.95 6.72 2.22
N GLU A 91 9.73 6.24 1.97
CA GLU A 91 8.96 6.46 0.75
C GLU A 91 8.30 7.84 0.76
N THR A 92 8.60 8.66 -0.24
CA THR A 92 8.15 10.06 -0.29
C THR A 92 7.52 10.41 -1.64
N GLU A 93 6.72 11.47 -1.65
CA GLU A 93 6.17 12.07 -2.87
C GLU A 93 5.30 11.13 -3.72
N ASN A 94 4.86 9.98 -3.16
CA ASN A 94 3.92 9.13 -3.87
C ASN A 94 2.54 9.76 -3.87
N LEU A 95 1.82 9.62 -4.99
CA LEU A 95 0.48 10.16 -5.16
C LEU A 95 -0.56 9.05 -4.99
N PHE A 96 -1.39 9.17 -3.96
CA PHE A 96 -2.62 8.40 -3.82
C PHE A 96 -3.80 9.33 -4.12
N ARG A 97 -4.47 9.13 -5.26
CA ARG A 97 -5.59 10.00 -5.69
C ARG A 97 -6.85 9.24 -6.05
N ASN A 98 -7.99 9.67 -5.51
CA ASN A 98 -9.32 9.18 -5.87
C ASN A 98 -9.47 7.65 -5.76
N ASN A 99 -8.74 7.02 -4.85
CA ASN A 99 -8.90 5.59 -4.59
C ASN A 99 -10.07 5.38 -3.61
N LEU A 100 -10.74 4.24 -3.73
CA LEU A 100 -11.73 3.77 -2.76
C LEU A 100 -11.21 2.52 -2.09
N GLY A 101 -11.10 2.53 -0.76
CA GLY A 101 -10.92 1.32 0.02
C GLY A 101 -12.11 1.06 0.94
N ALA A 102 -12.62 -0.16 0.93
CA ALA A 102 -13.76 -0.55 1.75
C ALA A 102 -13.59 -1.94 2.37
N LYS A 103 -14.06 -2.12 3.60
CA LYS A 103 -14.01 -3.41 4.32
C LYS A 103 -12.59 -3.97 4.48
N SER A 104 -11.73 -3.23 5.19
CA SER A 104 -10.41 -3.73 5.60
C SER A 104 -10.54 -4.55 6.89
N THR A 105 -10.15 -5.83 6.87
CA THR A 105 -10.31 -6.77 7.99
C THR A 105 -8.99 -7.08 8.66
N ARG A 106 -9.01 -7.45 9.94
CA ARG A 106 -7.81 -7.95 10.63
C ARG A 106 -7.33 -9.26 10.01
N ILE A 107 -6.02 -9.47 9.97
CA ILE A 107 -5.41 -10.78 9.70
C ILE A 107 -5.43 -11.67 10.95
N LEU A 108 -5.38 -12.98 10.76
CA LEU A 108 -5.28 -13.94 11.86
C LEU A 108 -3.82 -14.31 12.16
N SER A 109 -2.99 -14.37 11.13
CA SER A 109 -1.59 -14.81 11.19
C SER A 109 -0.63 -13.63 10.95
N PRO A 110 -0.19 -12.91 11.99
CA PRO A 110 0.61 -11.72 11.83
C PRO A 110 2.04 -12.02 11.38
N ILE A 111 2.56 -11.16 10.51
CA ILE A 111 3.99 -11.07 10.25
C ILE A 111 4.66 -10.34 11.42
N SER A 112 5.76 -10.88 11.93
CA SER A 112 6.52 -10.25 13.03
C SER A 112 6.96 -8.83 12.64
N GLY A 113 6.77 -7.86 13.55
CA GLY A 113 7.11 -6.46 13.32
C GLY A 113 6.10 -5.66 12.48
N GLN A 114 4.99 -6.26 12.05
CA GLN A 114 3.95 -5.60 11.26
C GLN A 114 2.66 -5.43 12.08
N SER A 115 1.89 -4.37 11.79
CA SER A 115 0.68 -3.99 12.55
C SER A 115 -0.64 -4.40 11.91
N ASP A 116 -0.64 -5.34 10.96
CA ASP A 116 -1.82 -5.73 10.18
C ASP A 116 -3.00 -6.31 11.00
N LYS A 117 -2.79 -6.63 12.29
CA LYS A 117 -3.89 -6.96 13.23
C LYS A 117 -4.80 -5.77 13.56
N SER A 118 -4.28 -4.55 13.42
CA SER A 118 -4.98 -3.27 13.53
C SER A 118 -4.93 -2.57 12.16
N PRO A 119 -5.69 -3.09 11.18
CA PRO A 119 -5.56 -2.70 9.78
C PRO A 119 -6.04 -1.27 9.54
N ALA A 120 -5.39 -0.62 8.57
CA ALA A 120 -5.81 0.66 8.07
C ALA A 120 -6.10 0.57 6.58
N THR A 121 -7.13 1.26 6.10
CA THR A 121 -7.38 1.34 4.65
C THR A 121 -6.22 2.05 3.96
N TYR A 122 -5.78 3.18 4.53
CA TYR A 122 -4.57 3.88 4.14
C TYR A 122 -3.59 3.88 5.31
N TYR A 123 -2.44 3.27 5.14
CA TYR A 123 -1.35 3.23 6.12
C TYR A 123 -0.13 3.93 5.54
N ALA A 124 0.48 4.82 6.30
CA ALA A 124 1.73 5.43 5.91
C ALA A 124 2.68 5.60 7.09
N GLY A 125 3.90 5.09 6.95
CA GLY A 125 4.98 5.23 7.92
C GLY A 125 5.53 6.66 8.06
N ASN A 126 5.15 7.57 7.17
CA ASN A 126 5.50 8.99 7.20
C ASN A 126 4.39 9.84 6.53
N PRO A 127 4.33 11.16 6.77
CA PRO A 127 3.29 12.02 6.20
C PRO A 127 3.64 12.58 4.82
N ASN A 128 4.87 12.39 4.32
CA ASN A 128 5.39 13.04 3.12
C ASN A 128 4.94 12.34 1.82
N ASN A 129 3.63 12.21 1.63
CA ASN A 129 2.99 11.64 0.45
C ASN A 129 1.68 12.39 0.17
N HIS A 130 1.17 12.34 -1.06
CA HIS A 130 -0.01 13.08 -1.48
C HIS A 130 -1.27 12.22 -1.37
N TRP A 131 -2.21 12.60 -0.52
CA TRP A 131 -3.47 11.88 -0.28
C TRP A 131 -4.66 12.74 -0.71
N ILE A 132 -5.13 12.59 -1.95
CA ILE A 132 -6.12 13.51 -2.55
C ILE A 132 -7.39 12.76 -2.93
N GLY A 133 -8.54 13.13 -2.36
CA GLY A 133 -9.85 12.59 -2.76
C GLY A 133 -10.05 11.08 -2.50
N ASN A 134 -9.20 10.46 -1.68
CA ASN A 134 -9.33 9.05 -1.31
C ASN A 134 -10.49 8.84 -0.33
N VAL A 135 -11.17 7.70 -0.43
CA VAL A 135 -12.30 7.34 0.42
C VAL A 135 -12.00 6.04 1.16
N ALA A 136 -12.15 6.06 2.48
CA ALA A 136 -12.11 4.86 3.33
C ALA A 136 -13.51 4.57 3.89
N ALA A 137 -14.05 3.37 3.62
CA ALA A 137 -15.38 2.97 4.06
C ALA A 137 -15.37 1.60 4.77
N GLY A 138 -15.27 1.62 6.10
CA GLY A 138 -15.38 0.42 6.94
C GLY A 138 -14.07 -0.37 7.09
N SER A 139 -13.07 0.24 7.73
CA SER A 139 -11.89 -0.51 8.22
C SER A 139 -12.13 -1.02 9.63
N TYR A 140 -11.58 -2.18 9.98
CA TYR A 140 -11.69 -2.76 11.32
C TYR A 140 -11.06 -1.87 12.41
N ASP A 141 -9.95 -1.18 12.11
CA ASP A 141 -9.27 -0.28 13.06
C ASP A 141 -9.33 1.18 12.59
N SER A 142 -8.68 1.52 11.48
CA SER A 142 -8.56 2.92 11.03
C SER A 142 -8.86 3.11 9.55
N GLY A 143 -9.50 4.21 9.16
CA GLY A 143 -9.60 4.59 7.74
C GLY A 143 -8.24 5.07 7.21
N PHE A 144 -7.69 6.09 7.86
CA PHE A 144 -6.36 6.64 7.59
C PHE A 144 -5.50 6.53 8.85
N LYS A 145 -4.33 5.92 8.72
CA LYS A 145 -3.32 5.79 9.79
C LYS A 145 -1.98 6.25 9.24
N ILE A 146 -1.77 7.55 9.33
CA ILE A 146 -0.58 8.25 8.80
C ILE A 146 0.23 8.72 10.00
N TYR A 147 1.45 8.21 10.12
CA TYR A 147 2.35 8.61 11.19
C TYR A 147 3.00 9.95 10.85
N PRO A 148 3.10 10.89 11.81
CA PRO A 148 3.67 12.21 11.55
C PRO A 148 5.20 12.20 11.47
N TYR A 149 5.87 11.08 11.74
CA TYR A 149 7.33 11.04 11.87
C TYR A 149 8.02 10.83 10.52
N TYR A 150 9.22 11.39 10.39
CA TYR A 150 10.15 11.10 9.30
C TYR A 150 11.29 10.26 9.88
N LYS A 151 11.58 9.09 9.30
CA LYS A 151 12.75 8.30 9.70
C LYS A 151 13.97 8.87 8.99
N VAL A 152 14.84 9.55 9.73
CA VAL A 152 16.20 9.88 9.27
C VAL A 152 17.13 8.90 9.97
N ASN A 153 17.83 8.04 9.22
CA ASN A 153 18.86 7.13 9.73
C ASN A 153 18.38 6.11 10.80
N GLU A 154 17.28 5.39 10.54
CA GLU A 154 16.67 4.40 11.47
C GLU A 154 16.17 4.93 12.83
N GLU A 155 16.44 6.19 13.16
CA GLU A 155 15.91 6.85 14.35
C GLU A 155 14.62 7.59 14.01
N SER A 156 13.54 7.25 14.72
CA SER A 156 12.31 8.03 14.72
C SER A 156 12.50 9.27 15.60
N LEU A 157 12.53 10.46 15.01
CA LEU A 157 12.49 11.70 15.79
C LEU A 157 11.02 11.99 16.18
N PRO A 158 10.69 12.08 17.49
CA PRO A 158 9.39 12.60 17.90
C PRO A 158 9.35 14.11 17.63
N PHE A 159 8.17 14.60 17.26
CA PHE A 159 7.83 16.02 17.44
C PHE A 159 7.49 16.27 18.91
#